data_AF-A0A1Z8VS41-F1
#
_entry.id   AF-A0A1Z8VS41-F1
#
_cell.length_a   1.000
_cell.length_b   1.000
_cell.length_c   1.000
_cell.angle_alpha   90.00
_cell.angle_beta   90.00
_cell.angle_gamma   90.00
#
_symmetry.space_group_name_H-M   'P 1'
#
loop_
_entity.id
_entity.type
_entity.pdbx_description
1 polymer ?
#
loop_
_entity_poly.entity_id
_entity_poly.type
_entity_poly.pdbx_seq_one_letter_code
_entity_poly.pdbx_strand_id
1 'polypeptide(L)'
;MTKKFEELDDAFNVSSDIVPIESTEVGITKPERHERTDIEKDYEYTRGNLYSIIEKGQEAINGILELAQDSEMPRAYEVAGQLIKSVSDATDKLMDLQKKLKDVEEEKASKGPNTVNNSLFVGSTAELAKMLKSVNLEDNK
;
A
#
# COMPACT_ATOMS: atom_id res chain seq x y z
N MET A 1 -23.27 -11.87 -50.05
CA MET A 1 -23.07 -12.59 -48.78
C MET A 1 -24.31 -12.54 -47.87
N THR A 2 -25.30 -11.67 -48.12
CA THR A 2 -26.49 -11.47 -47.28
C THR A 2 -27.60 -12.52 -47.45
N LYS A 3 -27.84 -13.01 -48.68
CA LYS A 3 -28.95 -13.94 -48.97
C LYS A 3 -28.87 -15.34 -48.33
N LYS A 4 -27.72 -15.73 -47.78
CA LYS A 4 -27.54 -17.08 -47.18
C LYS A 4 -28.05 -17.19 -45.75
N PHE A 5 -28.36 -16.06 -45.10
CA PHE A 5 -28.77 -16.03 -43.70
C PHE A 5 -30.25 -15.63 -43.53
N GLU A 6 -30.90 -15.13 -44.58
CA GLU A 6 -32.33 -14.79 -44.58
C GLU A 6 -33.23 -16.01 -44.30
N GLU A 7 -32.90 -17.20 -44.82
CA GLU A 7 -33.67 -18.43 -44.55
C GLU A 7 -33.54 -18.90 -43.09
N LEU A 8 -32.40 -18.61 -42.44
CA LEU A 8 -32.17 -18.92 -41.03
C LEU A 8 -32.93 -17.93 -40.14
N ASP A 9 -32.90 -16.65 -40.49
CA ASP A 9 -33.58 -15.58 -39.76
C ASP A 9 -35.11 -15.79 -39.74
N ASP A 10 -35.68 -16.23 -40.87
CA ASP A 10 -37.12 -16.55 -40.99
C ASP A 10 -37.49 -17.83 -40.23
N ALA A 11 -36.63 -18.87 -40.27
CA ALA A 11 -36.85 -20.12 -39.53
C ALA A 11 -36.81 -19.93 -38.00
N PHE A 12 -35.99 -18.98 -37.52
CA PHE A 12 -35.85 -18.66 -36.11
C PHE A 12 -36.68 -17.44 -35.67
N ASN A 13 -37.44 -16.83 -36.59
CA ASN A 13 -38.27 -15.64 -36.37
C ASN A 13 -37.51 -14.50 -35.66
N VAL A 14 -36.29 -14.24 -36.12
CA VAL A 14 -35.40 -13.21 -35.57
C VAL A 14 -35.03 -12.20 -36.65
N SER A 15 -35.06 -10.91 -36.30
CA SER A 15 -34.63 -9.83 -37.21
C SER A 15 -33.17 -9.50 -36.93
N SER A 16 -32.30 -9.73 -37.92
CA SER A 16 -30.88 -9.41 -37.86
C SER A 16 -30.62 -7.93 -38.16
N ASP A 17 -30.99 -7.04 -37.24
CA ASP A 17 -30.61 -5.62 -37.33
C ASP A 17 -29.16 -5.44 -36.87
N ILE A 18 -28.27 -5.13 -37.81
CA ILE A 18 -26.87 -4.80 -37.53
C ILE A 18 -26.84 -3.40 -36.92
N VAL A 19 -26.84 -3.33 -35.59
CA VAL A 19 -26.68 -2.07 -34.86
C VAL A 19 -25.26 -1.51 -35.15
N PRO A 20 -25.13 -0.26 -35.64
CA PRO A 20 -23.83 0.37 -35.77
C PRO A 20 -23.22 0.52 -34.38
N ILE A 21 -22.10 -0.16 -34.14
CA ILE A 21 -21.30 0.07 -32.94
C ILE A 21 -20.69 1.47 -33.09
N GLU A 22 -21.18 2.43 -32.32
CA GLU A 22 -20.43 3.64 -32.04
C GLU A 22 -19.11 3.21 -31.41
N SER A 23 -18.02 3.46 -32.12
CA SER A 23 -16.66 3.25 -31.64
C SER A 23 -16.44 4.14 -30.43
N THR A 24 -16.81 3.66 -29.25
CA THR A 24 -16.20 4.16 -28.02
C THR A 24 -14.73 3.81 -28.13
N GLU A 25 -13.91 4.83 -28.34
CA GLU A 25 -12.47 4.72 -28.20
C GLU A 25 -12.23 4.27 -26.75
N VAL A 26 -12.11 2.95 -26.56
CA VAL A 26 -11.62 2.38 -25.32
C VAL A 26 -10.17 2.80 -25.28
N GLY A 27 -9.93 4.00 -24.75
CA GLY A 27 -8.61 4.49 -24.46
C GLY A 27 -7.92 3.39 -23.70
N ILE A 28 -6.86 2.83 -24.29
CA ILE A 28 -5.98 1.90 -23.61
C ILE A 28 -5.34 2.74 -22.52
N THR A 29 -5.99 2.80 -21.35
CA THR A 29 -5.36 3.28 -20.14
C THR A 29 -4.22 2.30 -19.93
N LYS A 30 -3.00 2.78 -20.15
CA LYS A 30 -1.79 2.07 -19.77
C LYS A 30 -2.06 1.59 -18.34
N PRO A 31 -2.02 0.27 -18.06
CA PRO A 31 -2.23 -0.18 -16.70
C PRO A 31 -1.25 0.62 -15.85
N GLU A 32 -1.74 1.30 -14.82
CA GLU A 32 -0.88 1.96 -13.86
C GLU A 32 0.06 0.86 -13.36
N ARG A 33 1.27 0.86 -13.92
CA ARG A 33 2.34 0.04 -13.43
C ARG A 33 2.65 0.70 -12.10
N HIS A 34 2.00 0.23 -11.05
CA HIS A 34 2.47 0.47 -9.70
C HIS A 34 3.89 -0.08 -9.67
N GLU A 35 4.86 0.77 -9.99
CA GLU A 35 6.27 0.51 -9.73
C GLU A 35 6.41 0.57 -8.22
N ARG A 36 5.92 -0.49 -7.55
CA ARG A 36 6.09 -0.68 -6.12
C ARG A 36 7.59 -0.55 -5.87
N THR A 37 7.94 0.38 -5.00
CA THR A 37 9.33 0.57 -4.62
C THR A 37 9.85 -0.76 -4.05
N ASP A 38 11.14 -1.07 -4.20
CA ASP A 38 11.67 -2.34 -3.69
C ASP A 38 11.42 -2.48 -2.17
N ILE A 39 11.34 -1.36 -1.45
CA ILE A 39 10.93 -1.28 -0.05
C ILE A 39 9.51 -1.81 0.19
N GLU A 40 8.54 -1.42 -0.65
CA GLU A 40 7.16 -1.92 -0.55
C GLU A 40 7.08 -3.42 -0.82
N LYS A 41 7.84 -3.92 -1.81
CA LYS A 41 7.89 -5.35 -2.12
C LYS A 41 8.49 -6.15 -0.97
N ASP A 42 9.61 -5.70 -0.42
CA ASP A 42 10.27 -6.36 0.70
C ASP A 42 9.38 -6.34 1.94
N TYR A 43 8.69 -5.22 2.20
CA TYR A 43 7.71 -5.10 3.26
C TYR A 43 6.54 -6.08 3.09
N GLU A 44 5.93 -6.14 1.91
CA GLU A 44 4.81 -7.04 1.64
C GLU A 44 5.23 -8.51 1.72
N TYR A 45 6.41 -8.84 1.19
CA TYR A 45 6.97 -10.19 1.22
C TYR A 45 7.27 -10.63 2.65
N THR A 46 7.96 -9.81 3.43
CA THR A 46 8.29 -10.12 4.83
C THR A 46 7.04 -10.20 5.69
N ARG A 47 6.06 -9.31 5.49
CA ARG A 47 4.76 -9.35 6.16
C ARG A 47 3.98 -10.63 5.81
N GLY A 48 3.95 -11.01 4.54
CA GLY A 48 3.31 -12.25 4.08
C GLY A 48 3.95 -13.50 4.69
N ASN A 49 5.29 -13.53 4.76
CA ASN A 49 6.01 -14.62 5.41
C ASN A 49 5.70 -14.72 6.90
N LEU A 50 5.65 -13.59 7.62
CA LEU A 50 5.29 -13.59 9.04
C LEU A 50 3.86 -14.09 9.26
N TYR A 51 2.90 -13.70 8.43
CA TYR A 51 1.55 -14.26 8.49
C TYR A 51 1.53 -15.77 8.27
N SER A 52 2.24 -16.26 7.24
CA SER A 52 2.31 -17.71 6.98
C SER A 52 2.93 -18.49 8.14
N ILE A 53 3.96 -17.93 8.80
CA ILE A 53 4.58 -18.55 9.97
C ILE A 53 3.61 -18.56 11.16
N ILE A 54 2.86 -17.48 11.40
CA ILE A 54 1.89 -17.40 12.50
C ILE A 54 0.76 -18.41 12.28
N GLU A 55 0.20 -18.49 11.07
CA GLU A 55 -0.89 -19.41 10.73
C GLU A 55 -0.45 -20.88 10.88
N LYS A 56 0.66 -21.25 10.24
CA LYS A 56 1.23 -22.61 10.38
C LYS A 56 1.66 -22.90 11.82
N GLY A 57 2.13 -21.89 12.54
CA GLY A 57 2.48 -22.00 13.95
C GLY A 57 1.27 -22.29 14.82
N GLN A 58 0.14 -21.62 14.59
CA GLN A 58 -1.12 -21.89 15.28
C GLN A 58 -1.66 -23.30 14.97
N GLU A 59 -1.59 -23.73 13.72
CA GLU A 59 -1.94 -25.11 13.32
C GLU A 59 -1.05 -26.14 14.03
N ALA A 60 0.27 -25.91 14.04
CA ALA A 60 1.22 -26.78 14.74
C ALA A 60 0.98 -26.82 16.25
N ILE A 61 0.63 -25.68 16.86
CA ILE A 61 0.25 -25.60 18.28
C ILE A 61 -1.01 -26.43 18.54
N ASN A 62 -2.03 -26.33 17.70
CA ASN A 62 -3.24 -27.13 17.86
C ASN A 62 -2.96 -28.63 17.72
N GLY A 63 -2.20 -29.03 16.69
CA GLY A 63 -1.85 -30.44 16.48
C GLY A 63 -1.01 -31.04 17.62
N ILE A 64 -0.06 -30.27 18.18
CA ILE A 64 0.72 -30.77 19.33
C ILE A 64 -0.09 -30.78 20.62
N LEU A 65 -1.06 -29.88 20.78
CA LEU A 65 -1.97 -29.88 21.93
C LEU A 65 -2.92 -31.07 21.88
N GLU A 66 -3.44 -31.43 20.71
CA GLU A 66 -4.24 -32.64 20.51
C GLU A 66 -3.41 -33.89 20.85
N LEU A 67 -2.19 -34.00 20.30
CA LEU A 67 -1.27 -35.08 20.65
C LEU A 67 -0.93 -35.11 22.15
N ALA A 68 -0.76 -33.95 22.78
CA ALA A 68 -0.47 -33.85 24.22
C ALA A 68 -1.64 -34.30 25.09
N GLN A 69 -2.88 -34.06 24.65
CA GLN A 69 -4.09 -34.53 25.31
C GLN A 69 -4.25 -36.05 25.16
N ASP A 70 -4.04 -36.58 23.95
CA ASP A 70 -4.18 -38.02 23.67
C ASP A 70 -3.09 -38.87 24.35
N SER A 71 -1.87 -38.35 24.43
CA SER A 71 -0.72 -39.09 24.98
C SER A 71 -0.49 -38.87 26.47
N GLU A 72 -1.18 -37.89 27.08
CA GLU A 72 -0.97 -37.40 28.45
C GLU A 72 0.52 -37.12 28.79
N MET A 73 1.36 -36.83 27.77
CA MET A 73 2.79 -36.66 27.95
C MET A 73 3.12 -35.22 28.38
N PRO A 74 3.69 -35.00 29.59
CA PRO A 74 4.05 -33.66 30.06
C PRO A 74 5.04 -32.93 29.15
N ARG A 75 5.88 -33.69 28.44
CA ARG A 75 6.86 -33.14 27.49
C ARG A 75 6.20 -32.47 26.28
N ALA A 76 5.05 -32.96 25.83
CA ALA A 76 4.34 -32.40 24.68
C ALA A 76 3.80 -30.99 25.01
N TYR A 77 3.32 -30.76 26.24
CA TYR A 77 2.92 -29.44 26.71
C TYR A 77 4.08 -28.44 26.84
N GLU A 78 5.28 -28.90 27.21
CA GLU A 78 6.46 -28.04 27.24
C GLU A 78 6.86 -27.57 25.83
N VAL A 79 6.84 -28.48 24.85
CA VAL A 79 7.12 -28.14 23.45
C VAL A 79 6.03 -27.23 22.89
N ALA A 80 4.76 -27.45 23.25
CA ALA A 80 3.67 -26.54 22.91
C ALA A 80 3.93 -25.12 23.44
N GLY A 81 4.38 -24.99 24.69
CA GLY A 81 4.79 -23.69 25.27
C GLY A 81 5.94 -23.01 24.51
N GLN A 82 6.93 -23.78 24.05
CA GLN A 82 8.03 -23.26 23.22
C GLN A 82 7.56 -22.81 21.83
N LEU A 83 6.62 -23.54 21.23
CA LEU A 83 6.01 -23.18 19.95
C LEU A 83 5.17 -21.90 20.09
N ILE A 84 4.35 -21.80 21.14
CA ILE A 84 3.59 -20.58 21.46
C ILE A 84 4.52 -19.39 21.58
N LYS A 85 5.63 -19.52 22.31
CA LYS A 85 6.64 -18.46 22.42
C LYS A 85 7.19 -18.06 21.05
N SER A 86 7.52 -19.02 20.20
CA SER A 86 8.06 -18.76 18.86
C SER A 86 7.05 -18.03 17.97
N VAL A 87 5.76 -18.35 18.08
CA VAL A 87 4.66 -17.64 17.36
C VAL A 87 4.45 -16.23 17.91
N SER A 88 4.54 -16.04 19.23
CA SER A 88 4.50 -14.72 19.86
C SER A 88 5.65 -13.84 19.38
N ASP A 89 6.88 -14.36 19.37
CA ASP A 89 8.05 -13.62 18.87
C ASP A 89 7.91 -13.24 17.38
N ALA A 90 7.26 -14.08 16.57
CA ALA A 90 6.94 -13.76 15.17
C ALA A 90 5.87 -12.67 15.04
N THR A 91 4.92 -12.64 15.96
CA THR A 91 3.87 -11.60 16.02
C THR A 91 4.47 -10.25 16.44
N ASP A 92 5.37 -10.24 17.42
CA ASP A 92 6.09 -9.02 17.83
C ASP A 92 6.94 -8.47 16.68
N LYS A 93 7.63 -9.33 15.93
CA LYS A 93 8.37 -8.93 14.72
C LYS A 93 7.47 -8.30 13.66
N LEU A 94 6.23 -8.76 13.54
CA LEU A 94 5.25 -8.16 12.62
C LEU A 94 4.89 -6.73 13.04
N MET A 95 4.67 -6.50 14.34
CA MET A 95 4.43 -5.18 14.89
C MET A 95 5.64 -4.24 14.68
N ASP A 96 6.85 -4.74 14.91
CA ASP A 96 8.07 -3.94 14.73
C ASP A 96 8.36 -3.62 13.27
N LEU A 97 7.99 -4.51 12.35
CA LEU A 97 8.06 -4.28 10.91
C LEU A 97 7.16 -3.11 10.51
N GLN A 98 5.93 -3.03 11.06
CA GLN A 98 5.04 -1.89 10.84
C GLN A 98 5.62 -0.57 11.35
N LYS A 99 6.23 -0.56 12.54
CA LYS A 99 6.89 0.63 13.09
C LYS A 99 8.05 1.08 12.19
N LYS A 100 8.92 0.15 11.78
CA LYS A 100 10.06 0.45 10.90
C LYS A 100 9.65 1.03 9.55
N LEU A 101 8.55 0.55 8.95
CA LEU A 101 8.03 1.16 7.72
C LEU A 101 7.63 2.62 7.97
N LYS A 102 6.89 2.88 9.06
CA LYS A 102 6.46 4.23 9.43
C LYS A 102 7.66 5.15 9.68
N ASP A 103 8.67 4.67 10.39
CA ASP A 103 9.90 5.43 10.67
C ASP A 103 10.66 5.76 9.36
N VAL A 104 10.77 4.81 8.43
CA VAL A 104 11.39 5.02 7.11
C VAL A 104 10.61 6.01 6.25
N GLU A 105 9.28 6.03 6.35
CA GLU A 105 8.43 7.01 5.67
C GLU A 105 8.54 8.41 6.32
N GLU A 106 8.57 8.50 7.65
CA GLU A 106 8.73 9.75 8.39
C GLU A 106 10.11 10.40 8.15
N GLU A 107 11.19 9.61 8.09
CA GLU A 107 12.53 10.11 7.74
C GLU A 107 12.55 10.76 6.35
N LYS A 108 11.77 10.24 5.38
CA LYS A 108 11.61 10.84 4.05
C LYS A 108 10.81 12.13 4.08
N ALA A 109 9.84 12.27 5.00
CA ALA A 109 9.00 13.46 5.13
C ALA A 109 9.64 14.60 5.95
N SER A 110 10.63 14.31 6.80
CA SER A 110 11.19 15.27 7.78
C SER A 110 12.15 16.34 7.22
N LYS A 111 12.43 16.39 5.91
CA LYS A 111 13.37 17.34 5.32
C LYS A 111 12.68 18.57 4.71
N GLY A 112 12.10 19.42 5.56
CA GLY A 112 11.67 20.76 5.17
C GLY A 112 11.49 21.64 6.40
N PRO A 113 11.97 22.91 6.41
CA PRO A 113 11.77 23.79 7.55
C PRO A 113 10.26 24.10 7.67
N ASN A 114 9.60 23.49 8.66
CA ASN A 114 8.18 23.73 9.00
C ASN A 114 7.93 25.10 9.69
N THR A 115 8.94 25.95 9.79
CA THR A 115 8.80 27.31 10.32
C THR A 115 8.55 28.29 9.18
N VAL A 116 7.29 28.54 8.88
CA VAL A 116 6.89 29.69 8.06
C VAL A 116 6.96 30.93 8.95
N ASN A 117 8.13 31.57 9.05
CA ASN A 117 8.25 32.87 9.70
C ASN A 117 7.55 33.90 8.81
N ASN A 118 6.27 34.13 9.04
CA ASN A 118 5.53 35.20 8.38
C ASN A 118 6.05 36.54 8.91
N SER A 119 7.02 37.14 8.23
CA SER A 119 7.56 38.46 8.56
C SER A 119 6.53 39.54 8.25
N LEU A 120 5.50 39.65 9.10
CA LEU A 120 4.55 40.76 9.09
C LEU A 120 5.29 42.06 9.42
N PHE A 121 5.45 42.92 8.42
CA PHE A 121 5.94 44.27 8.61
C PHE A 121 4.81 45.15 9.16
N VAL A 122 4.90 45.52 10.43
CA VAL A 122 3.97 46.46 11.07
C VAL A 122 4.54 47.88 11.00
N GLY A 123 4.16 48.63 9.96
CA GLY A 123 4.65 49.99 9.72
C GLY A 123 3.90 50.68 8.59
N SER A 124 4.28 51.92 8.30
CA SER A 124 3.69 52.67 7.18
C SER A 124 4.23 52.19 5.83
N THR A 125 3.45 52.37 4.76
CA THR A 125 3.89 52.03 3.39
C THR A 125 5.15 52.79 2.96
N ALA A 126 5.39 53.98 3.53
CA ALA A 126 6.58 54.77 3.32
C ALA A 126 7.84 54.14 3.94
N GLU A 127 7.73 53.55 5.14
CA GLU A 127 8.83 52.87 5.81
C GLU A 127 9.19 51.55 5.10
N LEU A 128 8.19 50.84 4.61
CA LEU A 128 8.40 49.65 3.77
C LEU A 128 9.18 50.00 2.49
N ALA A 129 8.78 51.07 1.79
CA ALA A 129 9.48 51.54 0.58
C ALA A 129 10.93 51.97 0.86
N LYS A 130 11.18 52.62 2.01
CA LYS A 130 12.54 53.01 2.43
C LYS A 130 13.41 51.78 2.72
N MET A 131 12.86 50.77 3.39
CA MET A 131 13.52 49.51 3.68
C MET A 131 13.89 48.75 2.41
N LEU A 132 12.96 48.64 1.45
CA LEU A 132 13.23 48.03 0.15
C LEU A 132 14.32 48.77 -0.62
N LYS A 133 14.34 50.10 -0.56
CA LYS A 133 15.37 50.91 -1.23
C LYS A 133 16.74 50.73 -0.58
N SER A 134 16.83 50.63 0.75
CA SER A 134 18.09 50.37 1.44
C SER A 134 18.65 48.99 1.13
N VAL A 135 17.81 47.95 1.08
CA VAL A 135 18.26 46.58 0.72
C VAL A 135 18.83 46.56 -0.69
N ASN A 136 18.16 47.17 -1.67
CA ASN A 136 18.65 47.25 -3.05
C ASN A 136 19.93 48.08 -3.24
N LEU A 137 20.26 48.95 -2.29
CA LEU A 137 21.48 49.79 -2.31
C LEU A 137 22.68 49.06 -1.72
N GLU A 138 22.48 48.12 -0.79
CA GLU A 138 23.56 47.30 -0.22
C GLU A 138 23.99 46.19 -1.19
N ASP A 139 23.09 45.67 -2.03
CA ASP A 139 23.41 44.68 -3.06
C ASP A 139 24.17 45.25 -4.30
N ASN A 140 24.29 46.57 -4.40
CA ASN A 140 24.97 47.28 -5.51
C ASN A 140 26.32 47.91 -5.10
N LYS A 141 26.93 47.41 -4.03
CA LYS A 141 28.27 47.81 -3.55
C LYS A 141 29.22 46.61 -3.54
#